data_AF-A0A2A9E7U4-F1
#
_entry.id   AF-A0A2A9E7U4-F1
#
_cell.length_a   1.000
_cell.length_b   1.000
_cell.length_c   1.000
_cell.angle_alpha   90.00
_cell.angle_beta   90.00
_cell.angle_gamma   90.00
#
_symmetry.space_group_name_H-M   'P 1'
#
loop_
_entity.id
_entity.type
_entity.pdbx_description
1 polymer ?
#
loop_
_entity_poly.entity_id
_entity_poly.type
_entity_poly.pdbx_seq_one_letter_code
_entity_poly.pdbx_strand_id
1 'polypeptide(L)'
;MVKPVARTAPRRASAVRERIAAGAVVGVAALAVLADLLQAITFATPWTVPIAATANPRLALAPLPQLFASDVHAGILEAGDAGWSTRLLYVGPSLLHAAVVVVATILLLRIMHAIAAREPFSARTVRAWPQLAAALLCGGVAQLIVDTVANDRLTAWATLTYGADRSAPGAPGTTLSEGMAAVGANVPTVVVGLLALALTAAFHAGAKLAEDADGLV
;
A
#
# COMPACT_ATOMS: atom_id res chain seq x y z
N MET A 1 -12.28 -54.56 -18.66
CA MET A 1 -13.44 -54.02 -17.91
C MET A 1 -12.91 -53.32 -16.67
N VAL A 2 -12.69 -52.01 -16.73
CA VAL A 2 -12.06 -51.24 -15.64
C VAL A 2 -13.16 -50.63 -14.76
N LYS A 3 -13.19 -51.00 -13.48
CA LYS A 3 -14.13 -50.42 -12.50
C LYS A 3 -13.75 -48.96 -12.23
N PRO A 4 -14.65 -47.98 -12.41
CA PRO A 4 -14.36 -46.61 -12.02
C PRO A 4 -14.22 -46.53 -10.49
N VAL A 5 -13.03 -46.17 -10.03
CA VAL A 5 -12.75 -45.90 -8.62
C VAL A 5 -13.34 -44.54 -8.29
N ALA A 6 -14.55 -44.53 -7.72
CA ALA A 6 -15.19 -43.33 -7.19
C ALA A 6 -14.41 -42.83 -5.96
N ARG A 7 -13.38 -41.99 -6.18
CA ARG A 7 -12.71 -41.24 -5.12
C ARG A 7 -13.56 -40.05 -4.70
N THR A 8 -14.52 -40.28 -3.81
CA THR A 8 -15.24 -39.24 -3.07
C THR A 8 -14.41 -38.78 -1.86
N ALA A 9 -13.32 -38.05 -2.11
CA ALA A 9 -12.54 -37.36 -1.08
C ALA A 9 -13.07 -35.92 -0.83
N PRO A 10 -12.76 -35.29 0.32
CA PRO A 10 -13.73 -34.53 1.12
C PRO A 10 -13.89 -33.06 0.68
N ARG A 11 -15.02 -32.73 0.06
CA ARG A 11 -15.45 -31.35 -0.26
C ARG A 11 -15.47 -30.37 0.94
N ARG A 12 -15.59 -30.88 2.18
CA ARG A 12 -15.64 -30.03 3.38
C ARG A 12 -14.29 -29.42 3.75
N ALA A 13 -13.18 -30.12 3.52
CA ALA A 13 -11.86 -29.63 3.94
C ALA A 13 -11.37 -28.45 3.07
N SER A 14 -11.72 -28.42 1.79
CA SER A 14 -11.35 -27.32 0.89
C SER A 14 -12.11 -26.03 1.18
N ALA A 15 -13.41 -26.13 1.49
CA ALA A 15 -14.25 -24.96 1.79
C ALA A 15 -13.83 -24.22 3.08
N VAL A 16 -13.36 -24.96 4.10
CA VAL A 16 -12.85 -24.35 5.33
C VAL A 16 -11.55 -23.59 5.08
N ARG A 17 -10.62 -24.18 4.32
CA ARG A 17 -9.35 -23.53 3.97
C ARG A 17 -9.55 -22.26 3.15
N GLU A 18 -10.46 -22.28 2.18
CA GLU A 18 -10.84 -21.10 1.39
C GLU A 18 -11.35 -19.97 2.29
N ARG A 19 -12.30 -20.26 3.20
CA ARG A 19 -12.86 -19.25 4.11
C ARG A 19 -11.82 -18.65 5.03
N ILE A 20 -10.89 -19.45 5.55
CA ILE A 20 -9.79 -18.98 6.40
C ILE A 20 -8.87 -18.06 5.60
N ALA A 21 -8.47 -18.47 4.38
CA ALA A 21 -7.60 -17.66 3.54
C ALA A 21 -8.26 -16.35 3.12
N ALA A 22 -9.53 -16.38 2.70
CA ALA A 22 -10.29 -15.18 2.35
C ALA A 22 -10.47 -14.25 3.56
N GLY A 23 -10.78 -14.82 4.74
CA GLY A 23 -10.88 -14.07 5.98
C GLY A 23 -9.56 -13.40 6.38
N ALA A 24 -8.43 -14.09 6.23
CA ALA A 24 -7.10 -13.53 6.49
C ALA A 24 -6.77 -12.37 5.52
N VAL A 25 -7.05 -12.55 4.22
CA VAL A 25 -6.85 -11.49 3.21
C VAL A 25 -7.69 -10.26 3.53
N VAL A 26 -8.98 -10.43 3.83
CA VAL A 26 -9.87 -9.33 4.20
C VAL A 26 -9.44 -8.67 5.50
N GLY A 27 -9.03 -9.45 6.51
CA GLY A 27 -8.57 -8.93 7.78
C GLY A 27 -7.31 -8.06 7.64
N VAL A 28 -6.30 -8.54 6.90
CA VAL A 28 -5.08 -7.78 6.63
C VAL A 28 -5.38 -6.52 5.82
N ALA A 29 -6.21 -6.63 4.77
CA ALA A 29 -6.60 -5.48 3.97
C ALA A 29 -7.38 -4.43 4.78
N ALA A 30 -8.31 -4.86 5.64
CA ALA A 30 -9.07 -3.96 6.49
C ALA A 30 -8.17 -3.23 7.50
N LEU A 31 -7.20 -3.92 8.09
CA LEU A 31 -6.22 -3.31 8.99
C LEU A 31 -5.32 -2.29 8.25
N ALA A 32 -4.86 -2.63 7.05
CA ALA A 32 -4.05 -1.72 6.23
C ALA A 32 -4.84 -0.45 5.87
N VAL A 33 -6.06 -0.60 5.35
CA VAL A 33 -6.94 0.53 5.01
C VAL A 33 -7.27 1.36 6.24
N LEU A 34 -7.54 0.73 7.39
CA LEU A 34 -7.80 1.47 8.64
C LEU A 34 -6.57 2.28 9.07
N ALA A 35 -5.37 1.71 8.98
CA ALA A 35 -4.13 2.42 9.29
C ALA A 35 -3.94 3.63 8.35
N ASP A 36 -4.14 3.46 7.05
CA ASP A 36 -4.05 4.54 6.06
C ASP A 36 -5.07 5.65 6.32
N LEU A 37 -6.31 5.29 6.68
CA LEU A 37 -7.36 6.25 7.00
C LEU A 37 -7.07 7.01 8.31
N LEU A 38 -6.57 6.32 9.33
CA LEU A 38 -6.16 6.97 10.58
C LEU A 38 -4.99 7.94 10.36
N GLN A 39 -4.03 7.55 9.53
CA GLN A 39 -2.93 8.40 9.12
C GLN A 39 -3.44 9.63 8.33
N ALA A 40 -4.32 9.41 7.34
CA ALA A 40 -4.96 10.47 6.58
C ALA A 40 -5.73 11.46 7.47
N ILE A 41 -6.52 10.96 8.43
CA ILE A 41 -7.27 11.80 9.36
C ILE A 41 -6.31 12.62 10.24
N THR A 42 -5.23 12.00 10.72
CA THR A 42 -4.22 12.65 11.56
C THR A 42 -3.52 13.79 10.82
N PHE A 43 -3.28 13.66 9.51
CA PHE A 43 -2.69 14.73 8.70
C PHE A 43 -3.71 15.76 8.17
N ALA A 44 -4.96 15.36 7.96
CA ALA A 44 -6.02 16.27 7.52
C ALA A 44 -6.49 17.19 8.65
N THR A 45 -6.65 16.64 9.85
CA THR A 45 -7.18 17.37 11.01
C THR A 45 -6.06 18.03 11.81
N PRO A 46 -6.25 19.29 12.26
CA PRO A 46 -5.32 19.93 13.19
C PRO A 46 -5.43 19.38 14.62
N TRP A 47 -6.34 18.43 14.85
CA TRP A 47 -6.59 17.83 16.16
C TRP A 47 -5.60 16.69 16.39
N THR A 48 -4.64 16.94 17.27
CA THR A 48 -3.77 15.89 17.77
C THR A 48 -4.56 15.01 18.73
N VAL A 49 -4.64 13.70 18.49
CA VAL A 49 -5.03 12.75 19.54
C VAL A 49 -3.81 12.56 20.43
N PRO A 50 -3.81 12.98 21.71
CA PRO A 50 -2.68 12.78 22.59
C PRO A 50 -2.61 11.28 22.95
N ILE A 51 -1.78 10.51 22.23
CA ILE A 51 -1.60 9.07 22.50
C ILE A 51 -0.64 8.84 23.70
N ALA A 52 0.00 9.87 24.24
CA ALA A 52 0.68 9.81 25.53
C ALA A 52 0.64 11.18 26.21
N ALA A 53 0.40 11.19 27.53
CA ALA A 53 0.29 12.36 28.40
C ALA A 53 1.63 13.12 28.55
N THR A 54 2.15 13.65 27.44
CA THR A 54 3.19 14.68 27.45
C THR A 54 2.50 16.04 27.28
N ALA A 55 2.89 17.00 28.12
CA ALA A 55 2.19 18.27 28.35
C ALA A 55 2.25 19.26 27.16
N ASN A 56 2.46 18.79 25.94
CA ASN A 56 2.47 19.62 24.74
C ASN A 56 1.55 19.00 23.67
N PRO A 57 0.32 19.50 23.48
CA PRO A 57 -0.66 18.98 22.51
C PRO A 57 -0.34 19.41 21.06
N ARG A 58 0.94 19.67 20.75
CA ARG A 58 1.37 20.14 19.44
C ARG A 58 2.23 19.06 18.82
N LEU A 59 1.76 18.55 17.68
CA LEU A 59 2.34 17.42 16.97
C LEU A 59 3.78 17.79 16.59
N ALA A 60 4.77 17.30 17.34
CA ALA A 60 6.14 17.25 16.84
C ALA A 60 6.07 16.54 15.49
N LEU A 61 6.74 17.03 14.44
CA LEU A 61 6.77 16.38 13.13
C LEU A 61 7.50 15.03 13.12
N ALA A 62 8.01 14.61 14.28
CA ALA A 62 8.70 13.34 14.51
C ALA A 62 7.96 12.06 14.09
N PRO A 63 6.60 11.95 14.05
CA PRO A 63 5.91 10.75 13.60
C PRO A 63 5.46 10.82 12.12
N LEU A 64 5.91 11.81 11.33
CA LEU A 64 5.71 11.71 9.89
C LEU A 64 6.43 10.44 9.39
N PRO A 65 5.75 9.53 8.67
CA PRO A 65 6.37 8.33 8.11
C PRO A 65 7.46 8.65 7.06
N GLN A 66 7.68 9.92 6.78
CA GLN A 66 8.70 10.44 5.91
C GLN A 66 9.99 10.84 6.67
N LEU A 67 9.93 10.94 8.01
CA LEU A 67 11.00 11.45 8.87
C LEU A 67 11.50 10.36 9.83
N PHE A 68 11.90 9.19 9.30
CA PHE A 68 12.37 8.08 10.13
C PHE A 68 13.80 8.24 10.71
N ALA A 69 14.51 9.35 10.44
CA ALA A 69 15.92 9.47 10.87
C ALA A 69 16.44 10.89 11.15
N SER A 70 15.64 11.95 11.02
CA SER A 70 16.11 13.29 11.41
C SER A 70 15.85 13.49 12.90
N ASP A 71 16.88 13.81 13.68
CA ASP A 71 16.74 14.48 14.98
C ASP A 71 16.03 15.84 14.76
N VAL A 72 14.71 15.81 14.63
CA VAL A 72 13.89 17.01 14.56
C VAL A 72 13.89 17.59 15.96
N HIS A 73 14.70 18.63 16.17
CA HIS A 73 14.63 19.41 17.40
C HIS A 73 13.18 19.85 17.62
N ALA A 74 12.64 19.47 18.78
CA ALA A 74 11.27 19.79 19.16
C ALA A 74 11.07 21.31 19.15
N GLY A 75 10.14 21.79 18.32
CA GLY A 75 9.64 23.17 18.41
C GLY A 75 9.65 24.01 17.14
N ILE A 76 10.13 23.51 15.99
CA ILE A 76 10.30 24.41 14.82
C ILE A 76 9.25 24.21 13.72
N LEU A 77 8.65 23.04 13.50
CA LEU A 77 7.52 22.97 12.57
C LEU A 77 6.28 22.25 13.12
N GLU A 78 5.15 22.97 13.04
CA GLU A 78 3.82 22.52 13.44
C GLU A 78 3.03 22.20 12.17
N ALA A 79 2.49 20.99 12.05
CA ALA A 79 1.63 20.62 10.91
C ALA A 79 0.35 21.49 10.80
N GLY A 80 0.00 22.20 11.88
CA GLY A 80 -1.14 23.11 11.96
C GLY A 80 -1.06 24.30 11.00
N ASP A 81 0.13 24.77 10.66
CA ASP A 81 0.32 25.98 9.87
C ASP A 81 0.26 25.72 8.35
N ALA A 82 0.26 24.46 7.95
CA ALA A 82 0.15 24.08 6.55
C ALA A 82 -1.26 24.38 6.01
N GLY A 83 -1.32 25.12 4.91
CA GLY A 83 -2.57 25.38 4.18
C GLY A 83 -3.27 24.10 3.71
N TRP A 84 -4.57 24.17 3.46
CA TRP A 84 -5.41 23.02 3.07
C TRP A 84 -4.87 22.23 1.86
N SER A 85 -4.34 22.92 0.85
CA SER A 85 -3.74 22.27 -0.32
C SER A 85 -2.53 21.40 0.02
N THR A 86 -1.67 21.85 0.94
CA THR A 86 -0.52 21.08 1.41
C THR A 86 -0.98 19.86 2.21
N ARG A 87 -2.01 20.02 3.04
CA ARG A 87 -2.61 18.90 3.79
C ARG A 87 -3.19 17.83 2.87
N LEU A 88 -3.93 18.23 1.84
CA LEU A 88 -4.43 17.30 0.82
C LEU A 88 -3.30 16.55 0.12
N LEU A 89 -2.17 17.22 -0.14
CA LEU A 89 -1.00 16.59 -0.75
C LEU A 89 -0.36 15.55 0.16
N TYR A 90 -0.35 15.76 1.48
CA TYR A 90 0.15 14.76 2.45
C TYR A 90 -0.78 13.57 2.66
N VAL A 91 -2.09 13.79 2.54
CA VAL A 91 -3.10 12.74 2.70
C VAL A 91 -3.23 11.89 1.43
N GLY A 92 -2.89 12.47 0.27
CA GLY A 92 -2.98 11.84 -1.04
C GLY A 92 -2.36 10.43 -1.13
N PRO A 93 -1.10 10.23 -0.72
CA PRO A 93 -0.46 8.91 -0.76
C PRO A 93 -1.21 7.84 0.03
N SER A 94 -1.64 8.14 1.27
CA SER A 94 -2.37 7.19 2.11
C SER A 94 -3.73 6.83 1.52
N LEU A 95 -4.47 7.82 1.00
CA LEU A 95 -5.76 7.54 0.34
C LEU A 95 -5.59 6.72 -0.93
N LEU A 96 -4.55 7.01 -1.72
CA LEU A 96 -4.24 6.26 -2.91
C LEU A 96 -3.84 4.81 -2.58
N HIS A 97 -3.00 4.62 -1.56
CA HIS A 97 -2.62 3.30 -1.07
C HIS A 97 -3.85 2.51 -0.60
N ALA A 98 -4.72 3.11 0.23
CA ALA A 98 -5.96 2.49 0.68
C ALA A 98 -6.85 2.06 -0.49
N ALA A 99 -6.99 2.91 -1.51
CA ALA A 99 -7.74 2.58 -2.72
C ALA A 99 -7.13 1.39 -3.47
N VAL A 100 -5.80 1.38 -3.65
CA VAL A 100 -5.07 0.28 -4.30
C VAL A 100 -5.25 -1.03 -3.53
N VAL A 101 -5.14 -1.00 -2.20
CA VAL A 101 -5.36 -2.17 -1.34
C VAL A 101 -6.77 -2.72 -1.50
N VAL A 102 -7.79 -1.85 -1.50
CA VAL A 102 -9.20 -2.27 -1.71
C VAL A 102 -9.39 -2.93 -3.08
N VAL A 103 -8.90 -2.29 -4.16
CA VAL A 103 -9.02 -2.85 -5.52
C VAL A 103 -8.28 -4.18 -5.63
N ALA A 104 -7.04 -4.26 -5.14
CA ALA A 104 -6.24 -5.47 -5.16
C ALA A 104 -6.92 -6.60 -4.37
N THR A 105 -7.50 -6.29 -3.21
CA THR A 105 -8.23 -7.25 -2.38
C THR A 105 -9.45 -7.80 -3.10
N ILE A 106 -10.25 -6.95 -3.75
CA ILE A 106 -11.43 -7.38 -4.53
C ILE A 106 -11.01 -8.33 -5.67
N LEU A 107 -9.96 -7.97 -6.42
CA LEU A 107 -9.47 -8.79 -7.52
C LEU A 107 -8.90 -10.13 -7.03
N LEU A 108 -8.14 -10.13 -5.95
CA LEU A 108 -7.59 -11.33 -5.34
C LEU A 108 -8.69 -12.27 -4.84
N LEU A 109 -9.71 -11.73 -4.17
CA LEU A 109 -10.87 -12.53 -3.72
C LEU A 109 -11.61 -13.16 -4.91
N ARG A 110 -11.76 -12.43 -6.03
CA ARG A 110 -12.36 -12.99 -7.26
C ARG A 110 -11.55 -14.16 -7.81
N ILE A 111 -10.22 -14.03 -7.82
CA ILE A 111 -9.31 -15.11 -8.25
C ILE A 111 -9.43 -16.31 -7.31
N MET A 112 -9.36 -16.09 -6.00
CA MET A 112 -9.48 -17.16 -4.99
C MET A 112 -10.80 -17.92 -5.10
N HIS A 113 -11.91 -17.20 -5.29
CA HIS A 113 -13.23 -17.81 -5.43
C HIS A 113 -13.33 -18.68 -6.69
N ALA A 114 -12.76 -18.23 -7.81
CA ALA A 114 -12.74 -19.02 -9.04
C ALA A 114 -11.87 -20.29 -8.92
N ILE A 115 -10.73 -20.18 -8.23
CA ILE A 115 -9.88 -21.34 -7.91
C ILE A 115 -10.63 -22.34 -7.03
N ALA A 116 -11.37 -21.87 -6.03
CA ALA A 116 -12.16 -22.73 -5.16
C ALA A 116 -13.35 -23.40 -5.88
N ALA A 117 -13.93 -22.71 -6.86
CA ALA A 117 -14.93 -23.27 -7.78
C ALA A 117 -14.36 -24.33 -8.74
N ARG A 118 -13.05 -24.61 -8.70
CA ARG A 118 -12.31 -25.49 -9.62
C ARG A 118 -12.27 -24.99 -11.05
N GLU A 119 -12.31 -23.67 -11.23
CA GLU A 119 -12.19 -22.99 -12.52
C GLU A 119 -10.94 -22.07 -12.56
N PRO A 120 -9.74 -22.57 -12.19
CA PRO A 120 -8.53 -21.75 -12.11
C PRO A 120 -8.10 -21.19 -13.48
N PHE A 121 -8.45 -21.88 -14.57
CA PHE A 121 -8.09 -21.51 -15.94
C PHE A 121 -9.27 -20.92 -16.73
N SER A 122 -10.38 -20.58 -16.07
CA SER A 122 -11.46 -19.90 -16.79
C SER A 122 -10.96 -18.57 -17.36
N ALA A 123 -11.48 -18.16 -18.52
CA ALA A 123 -11.15 -16.89 -19.15
C ALA A 123 -11.34 -15.68 -18.19
N ARG A 124 -12.27 -15.81 -17.24
CA ARG A 124 -12.50 -14.80 -16.19
C ARG A 124 -11.35 -14.72 -15.20
N THR A 125 -10.87 -15.86 -14.69
CA THR A 125 -9.72 -15.92 -13.76
C THR A 125 -8.44 -15.45 -14.45
N VAL A 126 -8.19 -15.92 -15.67
CA VAL A 126 -7.01 -15.54 -16.46
C VAL A 126 -6.98 -14.03 -16.73
N ARG A 127 -8.13 -13.40 -16.97
CA ARG A 127 -8.23 -11.93 -17.13
C ARG A 127 -8.12 -11.14 -15.83
N ALA A 128 -8.40 -11.75 -14.68
CA ALA A 128 -8.32 -11.07 -13.37
C ALA A 128 -6.86 -10.87 -12.91
N TRP A 129 -5.96 -11.79 -13.26
CA TRP A 129 -4.53 -11.69 -12.97
C TRP A 129 -3.83 -10.45 -13.54
N PRO A 130 -3.93 -10.12 -14.85
CA PRO A 130 -3.33 -8.90 -15.38
C PRO A 130 -4.02 -7.64 -14.85
N GLN A 131 -5.32 -7.70 -14.50
CA GLN A 131 -6.00 -6.59 -13.84
C GLN A 131 -5.42 -6.33 -12.45
N LEU A 132 -5.13 -7.39 -11.68
CA LEU A 132 -4.49 -7.28 -10.37
C LEU A 132 -3.08 -6.72 -10.50
N ALA A 133 -2.28 -7.23 -11.43
CA ALA A 133 -0.94 -6.73 -11.70
C ALA A 133 -0.96 -5.25 -12.12
N ALA A 134 -1.86 -4.87 -13.03
CA ALA A 134 -2.01 -3.48 -13.46
C ALA A 134 -2.45 -2.56 -12.31
N ALA A 135 -3.39 -2.98 -11.47
CA ALA A 135 -3.83 -2.20 -10.31
C ALA A 135 -2.68 -1.93 -9.32
N LEU A 136 -1.87 -2.96 -9.04
CA LEU A 136 -0.72 -2.85 -8.13
C LEU A 136 0.42 -2.01 -8.72
N LEU A 137 0.75 -2.21 -10.01
CA LEU A 137 1.82 -1.47 -10.68
C LEU A 137 1.45 0.00 -10.87
N CYS A 138 0.28 0.28 -11.47
CA CYS A 138 -0.18 1.65 -11.67
C CYS A 138 -0.41 2.35 -10.32
N GLY A 139 -0.96 1.63 -9.33
CA GLY A 139 -1.13 2.12 -7.97
C GLY A 139 0.18 2.50 -7.31
N GLY A 140 1.16 1.59 -7.33
CA GLY A 140 2.49 1.83 -6.75
C GLY A 140 3.26 2.96 -7.44
N VAL A 141 3.19 3.06 -8.78
CA VAL A 141 3.80 4.16 -9.54
C VAL A 141 3.13 5.49 -9.23
N ALA A 142 1.79 5.53 -9.22
CA ALA A 142 1.06 6.75 -8.86
C ALA A 142 1.39 7.19 -7.43
N GLN A 143 1.48 6.25 -6.48
CA GLN A 143 1.86 6.54 -5.10
C GLN A 143 3.28 7.10 -5.01
N LEU A 144 4.24 6.52 -5.73
CA LEU A 144 5.62 7.03 -5.80
C LEU A 144 5.66 8.48 -6.34
N ILE A 145 4.88 8.79 -7.37
CA ILE A 145 4.80 10.14 -7.94
C ILE A 145 4.24 11.11 -6.90
N VAL A 146 3.11 10.76 -6.26
CA VAL A 146 2.48 11.64 -5.25
C VAL A 146 3.40 11.84 -4.05
N ASP A 147 4.07 10.78 -3.57
CA ASP A 147 5.06 10.87 -2.49
C ASP A 147 6.22 11.79 -2.85
N THR A 148 6.75 11.66 -4.07
CA THR A 148 7.86 12.50 -4.55
C THR A 148 7.45 13.98 -4.60
N VAL A 149 6.26 14.27 -5.15
CA VAL A 149 5.74 15.64 -5.22
C VAL A 149 5.43 16.21 -3.83
N ALA A 150 4.86 15.40 -2.93
CA ALA A 150 4.59 15.79 -1.56
C ALA A 150 5.88 16.14 -0.80
N ASN A 151 6.92 15.32 -0.99
CA ASN A 151 8.21 15.53 -0.36
C ASN A 151 8.91 16.79 -0.91
N ASP A 152 8.97 16.96 -2.23
CA ASP A 152 9.55 18.16 -2.86
C ASP A 152 8.87 19.45 -2.36
N ARG A 153 7.54 19.45 -2.27
CA ARG A 153 6.76 20.57 -1.74
C ARG A 153 7.00 20.82 -0.26
N LEU A 154 7.14 19.76 0.55
CA LEU A 154 7.48 19.88 1.97
C LEU A 154 8.88 20.50 2.14
N THR A 155 9.86 19.99 1.41
CA THR A 155 11.24 20.50 1.45
C THR A 155 11.30 21.96 1.02
N ALA A 156 10.59 22.33 -0.06
CA ALA A 156 10.50 23.71 -0.53
C ALA A 156 9.84 24.63 0.51
N TRP A 157 8.69 24.22 1.07
CA TRP A 157 7.99 24.99 2.10
C TRP A 157 8.84 25.17 3.37
N ALA A 158 9.49 24.10 3.85
CA ALA A 158 10.37 24.16 5.01
C ALA A 158 11.59 25.07 4.75
N THR A 159 12.14 25.03 3.54
CA THR A 159 13.28 25.89 3.16
C THR A 159 12.89 27.36 3.08
N LEU A 160 11.72 27.68 2.52
CA LEU A 160 11.25 29.08 2.43
C LEU A 160 10.87 29.65 3.80
N THR A 161 10.24 28.85 4.66
CA THR A 161 9.75 29.32 5.96
C THR A 161 10.87 29.45 6.98
N TYR A 162 11.87 28.56 6.95
CA TYR A 162 12.91 28.49 8.00
C TYR A 162 14.33 28.69 7.49
N GLY A 163 14.55 28.70 6.17
CA GLY A 163 15.86 28.98 5.59
C GLY A 163 16.30 30.44 5.73
N ALA A 164 15.36 31.38 5.92
CA ALA A 164 15.66 32.80 6.12
C ALA A 164 16.37 33.10 7.44
N ASP A 165 16.05 32.35 8.51
CA ASP A 165 16.64 32.54 9.86
C ASP A 165 18.01 31.89 10.05
N ARG A 166 18.53 31.16 9.03
CA ARG A 166 19.83 30.46 9.09
C ARG A 166 21.06 31.33 8.80
N SER A 167 20.85 32.63 8.58
CA SER A 167 21.94 33.58 8.29
C SER A 167 22.75 33.97 9.55
N ALA A 168 22.34 33.53 10.74
CA ALA A 168 23.02 33.84 12.00
C ALA A 168 24.32 33.00 12.16
N PRO A 169 25.48 33.63 12.38
CA PRO A 169 26.74 32.91 12.63
C PRO A 169 26.62 32.11 13.95
N GLY A 170 26.67 30.78 13.86
CA GLY A 170 26.61 29.88 15.03
C GLY A 170 25.36 28.99 15.11
N ALA A 171 24.41 29.09 14.17
CA ALA A 171 23.33 28.11 14.09
C ALA A 171 23.92 26.73 13.74
N PRO A 172 23.73 25.69 14.58
CA PRO A 172 24.21 24.34 14.27
C PRO A 172 23.62 23.90 12.93
N GLY A 173 24.49 23.66 11.96
CA GLY A 173 24.12 23.30 10.60
C GLY A 173 23.48 21.92 10.55
N THR A 174 22.21 21.81 10.91
CA THR A 174 21.39 20.66 10.56
C THR A 174 20.77 20.95 9.20
N THR A 175 21.51 20.54 8.18
CA THR A 175 21.01 20.22 6.84
C THR A 175 19.75 19.37 7.00
N LEU A 176 18.58 20.01 7.02
CA LEU A 176 17.27 19.35 6.99
C LEU A 176 17.15 18.37 5.80
N SER A 177 18.02 18.54 4.78
CA SER A 177 18.20 17.64 3.64
C SER A 177 18.90 16.31 3.95
N GLU A 178 19.74 16.22 5.00
CA GLU A 178 20.49 15.00 5.32
C GLU A 178 19.69 14.03 6.21
N GLY A 179 18.71 14.53 6.98
CA GLY A 179 17.83 13.72 7.82
C GLY A 179 16.51 13.31 7.17
N MET A 180 16.12 13.95 6.06
CA MET A 180 15.05 13.46 5.17
C MET A 180 15.60 12.30 4.33
N ALA A 181 15.91 11.18 4.99
CA ALA A 181 16.15 9.92 4.30
C ALA A 181 14.96 9.70 3.37
N ALA A 182 15.25 9.64 2.06
CA ALA A 182 14.27 9.46 1.01
C ALA A 182 13.22 8.46 1.48
N VAL A 183 12.01 8.98 1.71
CA VAL A 183 10.82 8.25 2.14
C VAL A 183 10.88 6.91 1.49
N GLY A 184 11.01 5.85 2.30
CA GLY A 184 11.17 4.49 1.83
C GLY A 184 10.12 4.26 0.77
N ALA A 185 10.55 4.24 -0.49
CA ALA A 185 9.65 4.12 -1.62
C ALA A 185 8.75 2.91 -1.32
N ASN A 186 7.50 2.94 -1.80
CA ASN A 186 6.58 1.81 -1.71
C ASN A 186 7.04 0.63 -2.61
N VAL A 187 8.32 0.30 -2.55
CA VAL A 187 9.01 -0.87 -3.09
C VAL A 187 8.18 -2.13 -2.80
N PRO A 188 7.57 -2.33 -1.61
CA PRO A 188 6.73 -3.51 -1.39
C PRO A 188 5.59 -3.64 -2.41
N THR A 189 4.87 -2.56 -2.71
CA THR A 189 3.70 -2.60 -3.63
C THR A 189 4.13 -2.90 -5.06
N VAL A 190 5.22 -2.28 -5.53
CA VAL A 190 5.77 -2.54 -6.88
C VAL A 190 6.28 -3.97 -6.99
N VAL A 191 7.00 -4.47 -5.98
CA VAL A 191 7.47 -5.86 -5.93
C VAL A 191 6.31 -6.84 -5.96
N VAL A 192 5.25 -6.59 -5.19
CA VAL A 192 4.03 -7.42 -5.21
C VAL A 192 3.33 -7.36 -6.59
N GLY A 193 3.32 -6.20 -7.25
CA GLY A 193 2.83 -6.05 -8.61
C GLY A 193 3.62 -6.87 -9.64
N LEU A 194 4.96 -6.87 -9.53
CA LEU A 194 5.83 -7.69 -10.38
C LEU A 194 5.62 -9.19 -10.12
N LEU A 195 5.45 -9.60 -8.85
CA LEU A 195 5.11 -10.98 -8.50
C LEU A 195 3.76 -11.39 -9.11
N ALA A 196 2.75 -10.51 -9.06
CA ALA A 196 1.45 -10.77 -9.70
C ALA A 196 1.57 -10.89 -11.23
N LEU A 197 2.44 -10.10 -11.87
CA LEU A 197 2.73 -10.22 -13.30
C LEU A 197 3.41 -11.56 -13.63
N ALA A 198 4.38 -11.99 -12.83
CA ALA A 198 5.04 -13.28 -12.99
C ALA A 198 4.05 -14.45 -12.83
N LEU A 199 3.15 -14.38 -11.84
CA LEU A 199 2.06 -15.34 -11.66
C LEU A 199 1.14 -15.35 -12.88
N THR A 200 0.81 -14.19 -13.45
CA THR A 200 -0.01 -14.10 -14.67
C THR A 200 0.59 -14.93 -15.81
N ALA A 201 1.90 -14.80 -16.05
CA ALA A 201 2.59 -15.58 -17.08
C ALA A 201 2.55 -17.10 -16.80
N ALA A 202 2.76 -17.50 -15.53
CA ALA A 202 2.68 -18.90 -15.12
C ALA A 202 1.27 -19.50 -15.31
N PHE A 203 0.21 -18.75 -14.95
CA PHE A 203 -1.17 -19.18 -15.15
C PHE A 203 -1.54 -19.28 -16.62
N HIS A 204 -1.02 -18.39 -17.48
CA HIS A 204 -1.27 -18.45 -18.92
C HIS A 204 -0.63 -19.70 -19.54
N ALA A 205 0.60 -20.03 -19.14
CA ALA A 205 1.25 -21.27 -19.56
C ALA A 205 0.50 -22.52 -19.07
N GLY A 206 0.01 -22.50 -17.82
CA GLY A 206 -0.81 -23.58 -17.26
C GLY A 206 -2.15 -23.76 -17.98
N ALA A 207 -2.82 -22.67 -18.37
CA ALA A 207 -4.07 -22.73 -19.13
C ALA A 207 -3.87 -23.38 -20.50
N LYS A 208 -2.80 -23.00 -21.21
CA LYS A 208 -2.47 -23.58 -22.51
C LYS A 208 -2.19 -25.10 -22.40
N LEU A 209 -1.47 -25.53 -21.37
CA LEU A 209 -1.22 -26.95 -21.11
C LEU A 209 -2.50 -27.73 -20.82
N ALA A 210 -3.49 -27.12 -20.17
CA ALA A 210 -4.79 -27.74 -19.92
C ALA A 210 -5.58 -27.91 -21.23
N GLU A 211 -5.59 -26.89 -22.11
CA GLU A 211 -6.23 -26.98 -23.43
C GLU A 211 -5.58 -28.05 -24.31
N ASP A 212 -4.24 -28.12 -24.33
CA ASP A 212 -3.49 -29.11 -25.09
C ASP A 212 -3.76 -30.55 -24.57
N ALA A 213 -3.92 -30.72 -23.26
CA ALA A 213 -4.22 -32.02 -22.65
C ALA A 213 -5.65 -32.50 -22.92
N ASP A 214 -6.63 -31.59 -22.89
CA ASP A 214 -8.03 -31.91 -23.20
C ASP A 214 -8.22 -32.30 -24.67
N GLY A 215 -7.37 -31.80 -25.59
CA GLY A 215 -7.40 -32.16 -27.01
C GLY A 215 -6.81 -33.53 -27.37
N LEU A 216 -6.15 -34.21 -26.43
CA LEU A 216 -5.49 -35.52 -26.64
C LEU A 216 -6.35 -36.73 -26.18
N VAL A 217 -7.51 -36.48 -25.56
CA VAL A 217 -8.44 -37.50 -25.05
C VAL A 217 -9.65 -37.63 -25.97
#